data_AF-A0A7C1ES40-F1
#
_entry.id   AF-A0A7C1ES40-F1
#
_cell.length_a   1.000
_cell.length_b   1.000
_cell.length_c   1.000
_cell.angle_alpha   90.00
_cell.angle_beta   90.00
_cell.angle_gamma   90.00
#
_symmetry.space_group_name_H-M   'P 1'
#
loop_
_entity.id
_entity.type
_entity.pdbx_description
1 polymer ?
#
loop_
_entity_poly.entity_id
_entity_poly.type
_entity_poly.pdbx_seq_one_letter_code
_entity_poly.pdbx_strand_id
1 'polypeptide(L)' 'MASKIERPGENEYAPFYAGYVQRVPNGDVFDLLACQSDTLCTLLAALPAEQADFRPGPAEWSIKEV' A
#
# COMPACT_ATOMS: atom_id res chain seq x y z
N MET A 1 -20.38 -8.93 -12.44
CA MET A 1 -20.63 -8.86 -10.98
C MET A 1 -19.27 -8.84 -10.32
N ALA A 2 -18.93 -7.80 -9.56
CA ALA A 2 -17.67 -7.79 -8.81
C ALA A 2 -17.75 -8.90 -7.75
N SER A 3 -16.79 -9.82 -7.77
CA SER A 3 -16.73 -10.91 -6.81
C SER A 3 -16.17 -10.35 -5.52
N LYS A 4 -16.93 -10.35 -4.44
CA LYS A 4 -16.45 -9.95 -3.12
C LYS A 4 -15.40 -10.96 -2.65
N ILE A 5 -14.21 -10.48 -2.30
CA ILE A 5 -13.14 -11.32 -1.74
C ILE A 5 -13.19 -11.18 -0.22
N GLU A 6 -13.37 -12.30 0.47
CA GLU A 6 -13.32 -12.34 1.92
C GLU A 6 -11.86 -12.30 2.41
N ARG A 7 -11.67 -11.82 3.65
CA ARG A 7 -10.32 -11.78 4.23
C ARG A 7 -9.78 -13.21 4.34
N PRO A 8 -8.53 -13.48 3.90
CA PRO A 8 -7.97 -14.82 3.96
C PRO A 8 -7.83 -15.29 5.41
N GLY A 9 -8.06 -16.57 5.64
CA GLY A 9 -7.76 -17.26 6.89
C GLY A 9 -6.26 -17.43 7.10
N GLU A 10 -5.85 -17.66 8.34
CA GLU A 10 -4.44 -17.77 8.74
C GLU A 10 -3.67 -18.92 8.04
N ASN A 11 -4.38 -19.91 7.51
CA ASN A 11 -3.79 -21.04 6.78
C ASN A 11 -3.63 -20.78 5.27
N GLU A 12 -4.07 -19.63 4.76
CA GLU A 12 -3.98 -19.25 3.34
C GLU A 12 -2.73 -18.40 3.03
N TYR A 13 -1.97 -18.02 4.05
CA TYR A 13 -0.72 -17.29 3.93
C TYR A 13 0.30 -17.73 4.98
N ALA A 14 1.59 -17.55 4.71
CA ALA A 14 2.62 -17.84 5.70
C ALA A 14 2.47 -16.91 6.93
N PRO A 15 2.65 -17.40 8.18
CA PRO A 15 2.41 -16.61 9.40
C PRO A 15 3.13 -15.25 9.45
N PHE A 16 4.29 -15.13 8.80
CA PHE A 16 5.00 -13.87 8.63
C PHE A 16 4.13 -12.75 8.02
N TYR A 17 3.19 -13.09 7.14
CA TYR A 17 2.33 -12.13 6.46
C TYR A 17 1.09 -11.71 7.24
N ALA A 18 0.82 -12.32 8.40
CA ALA A 18 -0.37 -12.01 9.21
C ALA A 18 -0.50 -10.52 9.53
N GLY A 19 0.63 -9.87 9.85
CA GLY A 19 0.66 -8.44 10.13
C GLY A 19 0.28 -7.57 8.93
N TYR A 20 0.59 -7.99 7.70
CA TYR A 20 0.18 -7.25 6.49
C TYR A 20 -1.30 -7.45 6.20
N VAL A 21 -1.81 -8.68 6.34
CA VAL A 21 -3.24 -8.99 6.16
C VAL A 21 -4.11 -8.21 7.15
N GLN A 22 -3.64 -8.04 8.39
CA GLN A 22 -4.33 -7.26 9.42
C GLN A 22 -4.32 -5.75 9.17
N ARG A 23 -3.37 -5.22 8.40
CA ARG A 23 -3.31 -3.79 8.05
C ARG A 23 -4.35 -3.38 7.00
N VAL A 24 -4.89 -4.34 6.24
CA VAL A 24 -5.93 -4.06 5.26
C VAL A 24 -7.23 -3.73 5.99
N PRO A 25 -7.82 -2.53 5.79
CA PRO A 25 -9.08 -2.15 6.41
C PRO A 25 -10.22 -3.14 6.10
N ASN A 26 -11.25 -3.16 6.92
CA ASN A 26 -12.47 -3.90 6.60
C ASN A 26 -13.18 -3.23 5.42
N GLY A 27 -13.58 -4.01 4.41
CA GLY A 27 -14.27 -3.50 3.22
C GLY A 27 -14.15 -4.47 2.06
N ASP A 28 -14.76 -4.11 0.93
CA ASP A 28 -14.49 -4.79 -0.33
C ASP A 28 -13.07 -4.44 -0.80
N VAL A 29 -12.26 -5.44 -1.10
CA VAL A 29 -10.85 -5.21 -1.47
C VAL A 29 -10.71 -4.44 -2.78
N PHE A 30 -11.64 -4.57 -3.72
CA PHE A 30 -11.59 -3.85 -4.98
C PHE A 30 -11.95 -2.38 -4.78
N ASP A 31 -12.91 -2.07 -3.90
CA ASP A 31 -13.21 -0.69 -3.51
C ASP A 31 -12.01 -0.04 -2.81
N LEU A 32 -11.36 -0.76 -1.89
CA LEU A 32 -10.16 -0.27 -1.19
C LEU A 32 -9.00 -0.01 -2.16
N LEU A 33 -8.78 -0.92 -3.12
CA LEU A 33 -7.75 -0.76 -4.16
C LEU A 33 -8.07 0.41 -5.09
N ALA A 34 -9.33 0.60 -5.47
CA ALA A 34 -9.73 1.72 -6.31
C ALA A 34 -9.46 3.08 -5.64
N CYS A 35 -9.68 3.17 -4.32
CA CYS A 35 -9.41 4.40 -3.54
C CYS A 35 -7.92 4.60 -3.20
N GLN A 36 -7.07 3.59 -3.41
CA GLN A 36 -5.67 3.62 -2.96
C GLN A 36 -4.85 4.67 -3.70
N SER A 37 -5.09 4.87 -5.01
CA SER A 37 -4.37 5.86 -5.81
C SER A 37 -4.58 7.28 -5.28
N ASP A 38 -5.84 7.66 -5.00
CA ASP A 38 -6.16 8.99 -4.48
C ASP A 38 -5.57 9.21 -3.09
N THR A 39 -5.60 8.18 -2.25
CA THR A 39 -4.98 8.20 -0.92
C THR A 39 -3.48 8.41 -1.02
N LEU A 40 -2.81 7.70 -1.92
CA LEU A 40 -1.38 7.83 -2.16
C LEU A 40 -1.02 9.21 -2.70
N CYS A 41 -1.74 9.71 -3.71
CA CYS A 41 -1.54 11.06 -4.24
C CYS A 41 -1.70 12.12 -3.15
N THR A 42 -2.72 11.99 -2.30
CA THR A 42 -2.95 12.91 -1.18
C THR A 42 -1.79 12.90 -0.17
N LEU A 43 -1.29 11.71 0.17
CA LEU A 43 -0.14 11.56 1.07
C LEU A 43 1.12 12.21 0.49
N LEU A 44 1.41 11.94 -0.79
CA LEU A 44 2.61 12.45 -1.47
C LEU A 44 2.53 13.95 -1.75
N ALA A 45 1.33 14.52 -1.90
CA ALA A 45 1.15 15.95 -2.13
C ALA A 45 1.67 16.83 -0.96
N ALA A 46 1.76 16.27 0.25
CA ALA A 46 2.30 16.97 1.42
C ALA A 46 3.84 16.89 1.52
N LEU A 47 4.50 16.12 0.66
CA LEU A 47 5.92 15.83 0.76
C LEU A 47 6.77 16.97 0.16
N PRO A 48 7.75 17.52 0.89
CA PRO A 48 8.69 18.48 0.33
C PRO A 48 9.52 17.89 -0.81
N ALA A 49 9.87 18.71 -1.81
CA ALA A 49 10.65 18.26 -2.96
C ALA A 49 11.99 17.61 -2.55
N GLU A 50 12.68 18.16 -1.57
CA GLU A 50 13.94 17.61 -1.04
C GLU A 50 13.77 16.18 -0.49
N GLN A 51 12.66 15.89 0.19
CA GLN A 51 12.37 14.55 0.71
C GLN A 51 11.94 13.60 -0.42
N ALA A 52 11.21 14.10 -1.41
CA ALA A 52 10.79 13.32 -2.56
C ALA A 52 11.98 12.88 -3.44
N ASP A 53 13.02 13.71 -3.53
CA ASP A 53 14.25 13.44 -4.29
C ASP A 53 15.34 12.73 -3.47
N PHE A 54 15.15 12.59 -2.15
CA PHE A 54 16.13 11.95 -1.28
C PHE A 54 16.34 10.48 -1.64
N ARG A 55 17.61 10.07 -1.78
CA ARG A 55 18.04 8.69 -1.98
C ARG A 55 18.81 8.22 -0.75
N PRO A 56 18.34 7.18 -0.03
CA PRO A 56 19.04 6.67 1.15
C PRO A 56 20.45 6.15 0.85
N GLY A 57 20.67 5.66 -0.38
CA GLY A 57 21.94 5.17 -0.86
C GLY A 57 22.10 5.39 -2.37
N PRO A 58 23.32 5.30 -2.91
CA PRO A 58 23.60 5.57 -4.33
C PRO A 58 22.90 4.60 -5.31
N ALA A 59 22.52 3.41 -4.84
CA ALA A 59 21.77 2.42 -5.62
C ALA A 59 20.29 2.32 -5.20
N GLU A 60 19.86 3.10 -4.20
CA GLU A 60 18.49 3.08 -3.70
C GLU A 60 17.64 4.13 -4.41
N TRP A 61 16.37 3.82 -4.60
CA TRP A 61 15.41 4.70 -5.27
C TRP A 61 14.98 5.84 -4.35
N SER A 62 14.71 7.01 -4.94
CA SER A 62 13.95 8.06 -4.26
C SER A 62 12.46 7.75 -4.28
N ILE A 63 11.68 8.50 -3.50
CA ILE A 63 10.22 8.33 -3.46
C ILE A 63 9.58 8.57 -4.84
N LYS A 64 10.18 9.39 -5.69
CA LYS A 64 9.69 9.65 -7.07
C LYS A 64 9.98 8.50 -8.05
N GLU A 65 10.86 7.57 -7.69
CA GLU A 65 11.28 6.46 -8.56
C GLU A 65 10.54 5.14 -8.26
N VAL A 66 9.71 5.11 -7.21
CA VAL A 66 8.83 4.00 -6.83
C VAL A 66 7.48 4.14 -7.53
#